data_AF-A0A432FRZ4-F1
#
_entry.id   AF-A0A432FRZ4-F1
#
_cell.length_a   1.000
_cell.length_b   1.000
_cell.length_c   1.000
_cell.angle_alpha   90.00
_cell.angle_beta   90.00
_cell.angle_gamma   90.00
#
_symmetry.space_group_name_H-M   'P 1'
#
loop_
_entity.id
_entity.type
_entity.pdbx_description
1 polymer ?
#
loop_
_entity_poly.entity_id
_entity_poly.type
_entity_poly.pdbx_seq_one_letter_code
_entity_poly.pdbx_strand_id
1 'polypeptide(L)' 'KANGLEPFTYLHHVLQHIGAASTVEDIEALLPWNVDLKGVQEG' A
#
# COMPACT_ATOMS: atom_id res chain seq x y z
N LYS A 1 7.41 4.23 -11.52
CA LYS A 1 6.03 3.72 -11.77
C LYS A 1 5.68 2.84 -10.58
N ALA A 2 4.50 2.98 -9.97
CA ALA A 2 4.10 2.28 -8.75
C ALA A 2 3.84 0.77 -8.96
N ASN A 3 4.79 0.04 -9.55
CA ASN A 3 4.78 -1.41 -9.78
C ASN A 3 3.50 -2.01 -10.38
N GLY A 4 2.78 -1.24 -11.21
CA GLY A 4 1.51 -1.69 -11.80
C GLY A 4 0.31 -1.61 -10.86
N LEU A 5 0.48 -1.03 -9.67
CA LEU A 5 -0.61 -0.73 -8.75
C LEU A 5 -1.50 0.38 -9.30
N GLU A 6 -2.80 0.20 -9.13
CA GLU A 6 -3.77 1.25 -9.37
C GLU A 6 -3.56 2.36 -8.31
N PRO A 7 -3.38 3.63 -8.72
CA PRO A 7 -3.01 4.72 -7.82
C PRO A 7 -3.96 4.93 -6.62
N PHE A 8 -5.27 4.86 -6.83
CA PHE A 8 -6.26 5.08 -5.78
C PHE A 8 -6.21 3.97 -4.72
N THR A 9 -6.12 2.72 -5.15
CA THR A 9 -6.03 1.52 -4.30
C THR A 9 -4.78 1.56 -3.43
N TYR A 10 -3.63 1.94 -4.02
CA TYR A 10 -2.38 2.10 -3.29
C TYR A 10 -2.46 3.23 -2.26
N LEU A 11 -2.96 4.42 -2.63
CA LEU A 11 -3.10 5.54 -1.70
C LEU A 11 -4.08 5.24 -0.57
N HIS A 12 -5.20 4.58 -0.88
CA HIS A 12 -6.16 4.15 0.13
C HIS A 12 -5.51 3.18 1.12
N HIS A 13 -4.75 2.19 0.63
CA HIS A 13 -4.00 1.27 1.47
C HIS A 13 -3.02 2.00 2.40
N VAL A 14 -2.22 2.94 1.87
CA VAL A 14 -1.27 3.72 2.69
C VAL A 14 -2.00 4.52 3.77
N LEU A 15 -3.08 5.23 3.43
CA LEU A 15 -3.82 6.06 4.38
C LEU A 15 -4.46 5.25 5.51
N GLN A 16 -4.86 4.00 5.26
CA GLN A 16 -5.41 3.11 6.29
C GLN A 16 -4.37 2.61 7.30
N HIS A 17 -3.10 2.49 6.90
CA HIS A 17 -2.07 1.81 7.72
C HIS A 17 -0.99 2.75 8.26
N ILE A 18 -0.80 3.93 7.66
CA ILE A 18 0.28 4.85 8.02
C ILE A 18 0.20 5.35 9.47
N GLY A 19 -1.00 5.47 10.03
CA GLY A 19 -1.19 5.89 11.43
C GLY A 19 -0.73 4.86 12.47
N ALA A 20 -0.59 3.59 12.08
CA ALA A 20 -0.14 2.51 12.95
C ALA A 20 1.38 2.23 12.84
N ALA A 21 2.04 2.77 11.82
CA ALA A 21 3.47 2.55 11.60
C ALA A 21 4.30 3.24 12.69
N SER A 22 5.15 2.48 13.37
CA SER A 22 5.98 2.96 14.49
C SER A 22 7.48 2.84 14.23
N THR A 23 7.86 2.09 13.19
CA THR A 23 9.25 1.82 12.82
C THR A 23 9.50 2.15 11.36
N VAL A 24 10.79 2.22 10.98
CA VAL A 24 11.17 2.42 9.58
C VAL A 24 10.70 1.23 8.74
N GLU A 25 10.81 0.03 9.28
CA GLU A 25 10.38 -1.21 8.66
C GLU A 25 8.86 -1.21 8.38
N ASP A 26 8.04 -0.66 9.27
CA ASP A 26 6.59 -0.51 9.04
C ASP A 26 6.31 0.44 7.87
N ILE A 27 7.08 1.53 7.75
CA ILE A 27 6.96 2.48 6.64
C ILE A 27 7.43 1.83 5.34
N GLU A 28 8.52 1.07 5.38
CA GLU A 28 9.03 0.34 4.22
C GLU A 28 8.04 -0.71 3.73
N ALA A 29 7.31 -1.37 4.62
CA ALA A 29 6.26 -2.32 4.26
C ALA A 29 5.12 -1.69 3.46
N LEU A 30 4.88 -0.38 3.59
CA LEU A 30 3.86 0.38 2.84
C LEU A 30 4.33 0.84 1.45
N LEU A 31 5.60 0.61 1.09
CA LEU A 31 6.14 1.04 -0.19
C LEU A 31 5.54 0.22 -1.35
N PRO A 32 5.41 0.81 -2.55
CA PRO A 32 4.65 0.20 -3.64
C PRO A 32 5.30 -1.07 -4.21
N TRP A 33 6.54 -1.40 -3.85
CA TRP A 33 7.21 -2.66 -4.23
C TRP A 33 7.13 -3.73 -3.14
N ASN A 34 6.70 -3.37 -1.93
CA ASN A 34 6.58 -4.28 -0.79
C ASN A 34 5.11 -4.69 -0.54
N VAL A 35 4.15 -3.95 -1.10
CA VAL A 35 2.72 -4.27 -1.01
C VAL A 35 2.25 -5.11 -2.20
N ASP A 36 1.59 -6.23 -1.94
CA ASP A 36 0.92 -7.06 -2.97
C ASP A 36 -0.59 -6.77 -2.94
N LEU A 37 -1.00 -5.70 -3.64
CA LEU A 37 -2.40 -5.31 -3.81
C LEU A 37 -2.95 -5.89 -5.12
N LYS A 38 -2.99 -7.22 -5.24
CA LYS A 38 -3.71 -7.86 -6.35
C LYS A 38 -5.21 -7.63 -6.18
N GLY A 39 -5.76 -6.87 -7.13
CA GLY A 39 -7.18 -6.58 -7.36
C GLY A 39 -8.13 -7.09 -6.28
N VAL A 40 -8.51 -6.20 -5.36
CA VAL A 40 -9.77 -6.34 -4.65
C VAL A 40 -10.82 -6.54 -5.73
N GLN A 41 -11.38 -7.75 -5.77
CA GLN A 41 -12.36 -8.16 -6.74
C GLN A 41 -13.53 -7.18 -6.64
N GLU A 42 -13.80 -6.47 -7.74
CA GLU A 42 -15.08 -5.79 -7.94
C GLU A 42 -16.16 -6.87 -7.79
N GLY A 43 -16.89 -6.82 -6.68
CA GLY A 43 -18.12 -7.58 -6.47
C GLY A 43 -19.29 -6.89 -7.14
#